data_AF-A0A183H104-F1
#
_entry.id   AF-A0A183H104-F1
#
_cell.length_a   1.000
_cell.length_b   1.000
_cell.length_c   1.000
_cell.angle_alpha   90.00
_cell.angle_beta   90.00
_cell.angle_gamma   90.00
#
_symmetry.space_group_name_H-M   'P 1'
#
loop_
_entity.id
_entity.type
_entity.pdbx_description
1 polymer ?
#
loop_
_entity_poly.entity_id
_entity_poly.type
_entity_poly.pdbx_seq_one_letter_code
_entity_poly.pdbx_strand_id
1 'polypeptide(L)'
;MEGWVYRSTGRYFCPAVEDVGKHICVLLDMGTDAIVYCASSDGEISEISETLIFEERQAIFCQKRANSGNTRVISYNILADLYLDLKLEQKDLHFPYCEKEYQNYDYRYPILLREIPGTSYQADIIFLQEVDERLWLRFLPEVMNSHGYDCHFKKKGMKVNEGLVICFHRKQFSYLESHNMWLPDLLNTEAYPENVDITELFKSNNDLNAMFISKPAVIQLLAVNNNGLFSKGNNILLLANTHLYFDPRFEIIKILQSLLCARWIVRVATDYANRNPGLKLHILFAGDFNSTPDGAVYHLLSTGNISIKSDCIAYRQHLHNDINFTIQMPCSPFSLKLTSLGDETQFTNYTCHYRYDGQSAGFEGCLDYIWGSANVKVKKVIPVPSKELAKKYVALPSKISPSDHLPLVCDIQFQ
;
A
#
# COMPACT_ATOMS: atom_id res chain seq x y z
N MET A 1 25.92 -29.95 -17.82
CA MET A 1 26.37 -29.78 -16.43
C MET A 1 26.17 -31.09 -15.70
N GLU A 2 27.26 -31.74 -15.28
CA GLU A 2 27.17 -32.99 -14.52
C GLU A 2 26.61 -32.72 -13.11
N GLY A 3 25.74 -33.59 -12.60
CA GLY A 3 25.12 -33.44 -11.27
C GLY A 3 23.92 -32.48 -11.18
N TRP A 4 23.55 -31.79 -12.27
CA TRP A 4 22.40 -30.87 -12.31
C TRP A 4 21.23 -31.46 -13.10
N VAL A 5 20.00 -31.26 -12.60
CA VAL A 5 18.76 -31.70 -13.26
C VAL A 5 18.00 -30.48 -13.76
N TYR A 6 17.63 -30.48 -15.04
CA TYR A 6 16.78 -29.43 -15.61
C TYR A 6 15.41 -29.41 -14.93
N ARG A 7 14.96 -28.24 -14.49
CA ARG A 7 13.66 -28.03 -13.83
C ARG A 7 12.69 -27.26 -14.70
N SER A 8 13.09 -26.09 -15.17
CA SER A 8 12.22 -25.23 -15.96
C SER A 8 13.01 -24.20 -16.76
N THR A 9 12.30 -23.53 -17.67
CA THR A 9 12.75 -22.32 -18.35
C THR A 9 11.73 -21.23 -18.09
N GLY A 10 12.18 -20.04 -17.70
CA GLY A 10 11.32 -18.91 -17.40
C GLY A 10 12.08 -17.76 -16.76
N ARG A 11 11.38 -16.65 -16.48
CA ARG A 11 11.97 -15.49 -15.79
C ARG A 11 12.14 -15.69 -14.29
N TYR A 12 11.42 -16.65 -13.72
CA TYR A 12 11.54 -17.05 -12.32
C TYR A 12 11.24 -18.55 -12.19
N PHE A 13 11.62 -19.12 -11.06
CA PHE A 13 11.38 -20.51 -10.69
C PHE A 13 10.80 -20.55 -9.27
N CYS A 14 9.72 -21.30 -9.07
CA CYS A 14 9.15 -21.57 -7.76
C CYS A 14 9.51 -23.02 -7.39
N PRO A 15 10.36 -23.24 -6.37
CA PRO A 15 10.71 -24.58 -5.93
C PRO A 15 9.51 -25.41 -5.50
N ALA A 16 9.54 -26.71 -5.79
CA ALA A 16 8.57 -27.68 -5.27
C ALA A 16 9.12 -28.39 -4.02
N VAL A 17 8.27 -29.13 -3.31
CA VAL A 17 8.67 -29.91 -2.11
C VAL A 17 9.82 -30.87 -2.41
N GLU A 18 9.84 -31.47 -3.60
CA GLU A 18 10.92 -32.35 -4.05
C GLU A 18 12.26 -31.64 -4.27
N ASP A 19 12.28 -30.30 -4.29
CA ASP A 19 13.49 -29.49 -4.46
C ASP A 19 14.14 -29.08 -3.13
N VAL A 20 13.48 -29.33 -1.99
CA VAL A 20 14.02 -29.05 -0.66
C VAL A 20 15.33 -29.80 -0.43
N GLY A 21 16.33 -29.13 0.15
CA GLY A 21 17.68 -29.66 0.35
C GLY A 21 18.55 -29.69 -0.90
N LYS A 22 18.10 -29.07 -2.01
CA LYS A 22 18.89 -28.95 -3.25
C LYS A 22 19.34 -27.51 -3.47
N HIS A 23 20.46 -27.36 -4.15
CA HIS A 23 20.90 -26.08 -4.68
C HIS A 23 20.19 -25.79 -6.02
N ILE A 24 20.07 -24.51 -6.37
CA ILE A 24 19.55 -24.06 -7.68
C ILE A 24 20.73 -23.61 -8.54
N CYS A 25 20.70 -23.95 -9.82
CA CYS A 25 21.57 -23.37 -10.83
C CYS A 25 20.70 -22.66 -11.87
N VAL A 26 21.03 -21.41 -12.15
CA VAL A 26 20.41 -20.60 -13.20
C VAL A 26 21.40 -20.47 -14.35
N LEU A 27 20.95 -20.91 -15.52
CA LEU A 27 21.63 -20.68 -16.79
C LEU A 27 20.92 -19.56 -17.52
N LEU A 28 21.65 -18.47 -17.80
CA LEU A 28 21.18 -17.35 -18.60
C LEU A 28 21.74 -17.50 -20.01
N ASP A 29 20.88 -17.96 -20.92
CA ASP A 29 21.16 -18.04 -22.35
C ASP A 29 20.60 -16.80 -23.05
N MET A 30 21.51 -15.98 -23.59
CA MET A 30 21.18 -14.73 -24.28
C MET A 30 21.21 -14.87 -25.82
N GLY A 31 21.29 -16.10 -26.33
CA GLY A 31 21.33 -16.40 -27.76
C GLY A 31 22.69 -16.94 -28.23
N THR A 32 22.73 -17.34 -29.51
CA THR A 32 23.82 -18.12 -30.12
C THR A 32 25.19 -17.44 -30.09
N ASP A 33 25.23 -16.11 -30.01
CA ASP A 33 26.46 -15.31 -30.05
C ASP A 33 26.85 -14.72 -28.68
N ALA A 34 26.15 -15.12 -27.61
CA ALA A 34 26.36 -14.61 -26.27
C ALA A 34 26.99 -15.64 -25.33
N ILE A 35 27.74 -15.15 -24.35
CA ILE A 35 28.28 -16.00 -23.29
C ILE A 35 27.11 -16.47 -22.42
N VAL A 36 26.99 -17.79 -22.26
CA VAL A 36 26.06 -18.37 -21.29
C VAL A 36 26.59 -18.06 -19.90
N TYR A 37 25.82 -17.32 -19.11
CA TYR A 37 26.14 -17.10 -17.71
C TYR A 37 25.52 -18.21 -16.87
N CYS A 38 26.27 -18.64 -15.86
CA CYS A 38 25.82 -19.62 -14.90
C CYS A 38 26.03 -19.07 -13.49
N ALA A 39 24.99 -19.15 -12.67
CA ALA A 39 25.08 -18.90 -11.23
C ALA A 39 24.43 -20.05 -10.46
N SER A 40 24.99 -20.40 -9.31
CA SER A 40 24.38 -21.33 -8.35
C SER A 40 23.96 -20.58 -7.09
N SER A 41 22.94 -21.07 -6.39
CA SER A 41 22.54 -20.55 -5.09
C SER A 41 23.65 -20.77 -4.04
N ASP A 42 23.77 -19.84 -3.09
CA ASP A 42 24.73 -19.96 -1.98
C ASP A 42 24.29 -20.96 -0.91
N GLY A 43 22.99 -21.30 -0.89
CA GLY A 43 22.40 -22.26 0.04
C GLY A 43 21.38 -23.18 -0.64
N GLU A 44 20.94 -24.16 0.12
CA GLU A 44 19.90 -25.10 -0.27
C GLU A 44 18.50 -24.50 -0.12
N ILE A 45 17.57 -24.96 -0.95
CA ILE A 45 16.15 -24.66 -0.81
C ILE A 45 15.67 -25.19 0.54
N SER A 46 15.09 -24.30 1.34
CA SER A 46 14.45 -24.62 2.62
C SER A 46 12.93 -24.58 2.51
N GLU A 47 12.26 -25.24 3.45
CA GLU A 47 10.81 -25.21 3.60
C GLU A 47 10.45 -24.46 4.89
N ILE A 48 9.35 -23.69 4.84
CA ILE A 48 8.74 -23.14 6.04
C ILE A 48 7.81 -24.23 6.61
N SER A 49 8.21 -24.81 7.73
CA SER A 49 7.53 -25.97 8.35
C SER A 49 6.14 -25.68 8.92
N GLU A 50 5.67 -24.44 8.83
CA GLU A 50 4.43 -23.97 9.45
C GLU A 50 3.58 -23.18 8.46
N THR A 51 2.27 -23.29 8.60
CA THR A 51 1.29 -22.54 7.83
C THR A 51 1.51 -21.04 7.99
N LEU A 52 1.65 -20.34 6.86
CA LEU A 52 1.80 -18.89 6.85
C LEU A 52 0.47 -18.21 7.17
N ILE A 53 0.53 -17.01 7.76
CA ILE A 53 -0.62 -16.31 8.33
C ILE A 53 -1.78 -16.08 7.33
N PHE A 54 -1.46 -16.03 6.03
CA PHE A 54 -2.41 -15.78 4.96
C PHE A 54 -3.01 -17.03 4.31
N GLU A 55 -2.47 -18.23 4.54
CA GLU A 55 -2.84 -19.41 3.75
C GLU A 55 -4.28 -19.85 4.02
N GLU A 56 -4.70 -19.86 5.28
CA GLU A 56 -6.06 -20.26 5.65
C GLU A 56 -7.10 -19.30 5.06
N ARG A 57 -6.91 -17.99 5.22
CA ARG A 57 -7.85 -16.99 4.66
C ARG A 57 -7.91 -17.07 3.13
N GLN A 58 -6.81 -17.36 2.45
CA GLN A 58 -6.79 -17.52 1.00
C GLN A 58 -7.52 -18.80 0.58
N ALA A 59 -7.24 -19.91 1.25
CA ALA A 59 -7.89 -21.18 1.00
C ALA A 59 -9.40 -21.11 1.24
N ILE A 60 -9.88 -20.34 2.21
CA ILE A 60 -11.32 -20.20 2.49
C ILE A 60 -11.99 -19.21 1.53
N PHE A 61 -11.38 -18.05 1.30
CA PHE A 61 -12.09 -16.92 0.67
C PHE A 61 -11.65 -16.59 -0.77
N CYS A 62 -10.48 -17.06 -1.19
CA CYS A 62 -9.80 -16.57 -2.41
C CYS A 62 -9.53 -17.66 -3.47
N GLN A 63 -10.11 -18.86 -3.34
CA GLN A 63 -9.92 -19.98 -4.28
C GLN A 63 -10.27 -19.63 -5.74
N LYS A 64 -11.14 -18.65 -5.95
CA LYS A 64 -11.54 -18.15 -7.26
C LYS A 64 -11.43 -16.62 -7.28
N ARG A 65 -11.14 -16.08 -8.45
CA ARG A 65 -11.28 -14.65 -8.76
C ARG A 65 -12.70 -14.22 -8.43
N ALA A 66 -12.84 -12.93 -8.14
CA ALA A 66 -14.16 -12.32 -8.02
C ALA A 66 -15.00 -12.65 -9.27
N ASN A 67 -16.05 -13.46 -9.11
CA ASN A 67 -16.97 -13.83 -10.19
C ASN A 67 -17.96 -12.68 -10.48
N SER A 68 -18.67 -12.78 -11.61
CA SER A 68 -19.93 -12.04 -11.86
C SER A 68 -19.81 -10.51 -11.91
N GLY A 69 -18.74 -9.97 -12.51
CA GLY A 69 -18.56 -8.53 -12.69
C GLY A 69 -18.10 -7.77 -11.45
N ASN A 70 -17.58 -8.48 -10.45
CA ASN A 70 -16.91 -7.91 -9.29
C ASN A 70 -15.40 -7.79 -9.54
N THR A 71 -14.75 -6.87 -8.82
CA THR A 71 -13.31 -6.63 -8.82
C THR A 71 -12.78 -6.87 -7.42
N ARG A 72 -11.75 -7.71 -7.26
CA ARG A 72 -11.07 -7.89 -5.95
C ARG A 72 -9.95 -6.87 -5.78
N VAL A 73 -9.94 -6.17 -4.64
CA VAL A 73 -8.99 -5.11 -4.32
C VAL A 73 -8.21 -5.46 -3.05
N ILE A 74 -6.90 -5.19 -3.05
CA ILE A 74 -6.02 -5.34 -1.89
C ILE A 74 -5.33 -4.01 -1.56
N SER A 75 -5.21 -3.67 -0.27
CA SER A 75 -4.23 -2.70 0.22
C SER A 75 -3.32 -3.36 1.26
N TYR A 76 -2.01 -3.18 1.14
CA TYR A 76 -1.04 -3.84 2.02
C TYR A 76 0.26 -3.03 2.19
N ASN A 77 0.54 -2.61 3.42
CA ASN A 77 1.87 -2.16 3.82
C ASN A 77 2.77 -3.39 4.03
N ILE A 78 3.86 -3.51 3.25
CA ILE A 78 4.69 -4.72 3.21
C ILE A 78 6.00 -4.60 4.01
N LEU A 79 6.13 -3.57 4.84
CA LEU A 79 7.25 -3.33 5.75
C LEU A 79 8.61 -3.23 5.03
N ALA A 80 9.10 -2.00 4.83
CA ALA A 80 10.36 -1.75 4.14
C ALA A 80 11.56 -2.19 4.99
N ASP A 81 12.56 -2.79 4.33
CA ASP A 81 13.84 -3.17 4.94
C ASP A 81 14.58 -1.98 5.56
N LEU A 82 14.39 -0.77 5.02
CA LEU A 82 14.96 0.48 5.54
C LEU A 82 14.66 0.72 7.03
N TYR A 83 13.54 0.22 7.55
CA TYR A 83 13.13 0.43 8.94
C TYR A 83 13.63 -0.66 9.90
N LEU A 84 14.28 -1.70 9.35
CA LEU A 84 14.77 -2.86 10.08
C LEU A 84 16.30 -2.80 10.20
N ASP A 85 16.83 -2.02 11.16
CA ASP A 85 18.29 -1.96 11.39
C ASP A 85 18.80 -3.21 12.10
N LEU A 86 18.94 -4.32 11.35
CA LEU A 86 19.33 -5.64 11.86
C LEU A 86 20.79 -5.70 12.36
N LYS A 87 21.55 -4.61 12.27
CA LYS A 87 22.89 -4.50 12.86
C LYS A 87 22.83 -4.29 14.37
N LEU A 88 21.72 -3.75 14.88
CA LEU A 88 21.51 -3.56 16.32
C LEU A 88 21.36 -4.90 17.04
N GLU A 89 21.59 -4.93 18.35
CA GLU A 89 21.29 -6.10 19.17
C GLU A 89 19.79 -6.40 19.18
N GLN A 90 19.40 -7.68 19.35
CA GLN A 90 18.00 -8.12 19.27
C GLN A 90 17.04 -7.26 20.11
N LYS A 91 17.45 -6.92 21.33
CA LYS A 91 16.66 -6.09 22.26
C LYS A 91 16.47 -4.63 21.83
N ASP A 92 17.33 -4.13 20.95
CA ASP A 92 17.36 -2.74 20.50
C ASP A 92 16.73 -2.58 19.10
N LEU A 93 16.27 -3.68 18.48
CA LEU A 93 15.52 -3.66 17.23
C LEU A 93 14.15 -3.00 17.42
N HIS A 94 13.58 -2.51 16.31
CA HIS A 94 12.21 -2.02 16.31
C HIS A 94 11.21 -3.12 16.68
N PHE A 95 11.49 -4.37 16.26
CA PHE A 95 10.71 -5.56 16.60
C PHE A 95 11.55 -6.55 17.43
N PRO A 96 11.77 -6.28 18.74
CA PRO A 96 12.70 -7.05 19.55
C PRO A 96 12.21 -8.47 19.87
N TYR A 97 10.93 -8.75 19.71
CA TYR A 97 10.31 -10.07 19.91
C TYR A 97 10.43 -11.00 18.70
N CYS A 98 10.74 -10.46 17.50
CA CYS A 98 10.86 -11.23 16.28
C CYS A 98 12.35 -11.49 15.99
N GLU A 99 12.76 -12.74 15.80
CA GLU A 99 14.18 -13.05 15.52
C GLU A 99 14.66 -12.36 14.23
N LYS A 100 15.94 -11.93 14.20
CA LYS A 100 16.54 -11.25 13.04
C LYS A 100 16.35 -11.98 11.71
N GLU A 101 16.39 -13.31 11.73
CA GLU A 101 16.17 -14.13 10.54
C GLU A 101 14.81 -13.83 9.88
N TYR A 102 13.74 -13.74 10.68
CA TYR A 102 12.39 -13.52 10.16
C TYR A 102 12.10 -12.05 9.81
N GLN A 103 12.93 -11.12 10.29
CA GLN A 103 12.90 -9.71 9.88
C GLN A 103 13.69 -9.45 8.59
N ASN A 104 14.67 -10.31 8.27
CA ASN A 104 15.53 -10.12 7.12
C ASN A 104 14.73 -10.20 5.80
N TYR A 105 14.99 -9.28 4.88
CA TYR A 105 14.37 -9.27 3.56
C TYR A 105 14.57 -10.58 2.77
N ASP A 106 15.68 -11.30 2.97
CA ASP A 106 15.94 -12.61 2.35
C ASP A 106 14.90 -13.67 2.80
N TYR A 107 14.33 -13.51 3.99
CA TYR A 107 13.21 -14.34 4.49
C TYR A 107 11.84 -13.78 4.06
N ARG A 108 11.63 -12.47 4.21
CA ARG A 108 10.33 -11.83 3.99
C ARG A 108 9.95 -11.73 2.51
N TYR A 109 10.89 -11.42 1.62
CA TYR A 109 10.59 -11.22 0.19
C TYR A 109 10.01 -12.46 -0.48
N PRO A 110 10.57 -13.69 -0.33
CA PRO A 110 9.95 -14.89 -0.90
C PRO A 110 8.52 -15.11 -0.42
N ILE A 111 8.23 -14.81 0.86
CA ILE A 111 6.89 -14.91 1.44
C ILE A 111 5.95 -13.89 0.80
N LEU A 112 6.36 -12.62 0.67
CA LEU A 112 5.58 -11.57 0.01
C LEU A 112 5.31 -11.89 -1.46
N LEU A 113 6.32 -12.41 -2.17
CA LEU A 113 6.21 -12.83 -3.58
C LEU A 113 5.34 -14.07 -3.76
N ARG A 114 5.06 -14.84 -2.70
CA ARG A 114 4.07 -15.91 -2.67
C ARG A 114 2.68 -15.40 -2.27
N GLU A 115 2.61 -14.49 -1.30
CA GLU A 115 1.37 -13.97 -0.74
C GLU A 115 0.60 -13.10 -1.75
N ILE A 116 1.28 -12.16 -2.39
CA ILE A 116 0.66 -11.08 -3.19
C ILE A 116 0.12 -11.58 -4.55
N PRO A 117 0.86 -12.38 -5.36
CA PRO A 117 0.43 -12.72 -6.72
C PRO A 117 -0.67 -13.81 -6.85
N GLY A 118 -1.11 -13.97 -8.11
CA GLY A 118 -2.40 -14.52 -8.57
C GLY A 118 -2.74 -16.01 -8.39
N THR A 119 -2.08 -16.75 -7.50
CA THR A 119 -2.58 -18.06 -7.00
C THR A 119 -3.20 -17.95 -5.60
N SER A 120 -2.87 -16.89 -4.87
CA SER A 120 -3.11 -16.75 -3.44
C SER A 120 -4.37 -15.91 -3.18
N TYR A 121 -4.35 -14.60 -3.43
CA TYR A 121 -5.54 -13.76 -3.29
C TYR A 121 -6.38 -13.62 -4.57
N GLN A 122 -5.80 -13.85 -5.75
CA GLN A 122 -6.43 -13.66 -7.06
C GLN A 122 -7.08 -12.26 -7.23
N ALA A 123 -6.38 -11.22 -6.77
CA ALA A 123 -6.86 -9.84 -6.84
C ALA A 123 -6.84 -9.27 -8.26
N ASP A 124 -7.62 -8.22 -8.51
CA ASP A 124 -7.60 -7.51 -9.78
C ASP A 124 -6.91 -6.15 -9.67
N ILE A 125 -6.90 -5.55 -8.47
CA ILE A 125 -6.18 -4.32 -8.14
C ILE A 125 -5.47 -4.52 -6.80
N ILE A 126 -4.20 -4.12 -6.73
CA ILE A 126 -3.35 -4.25 -5.54
C ILE A 126 -2.64 -2.92 -5.31
N PHE A 127 -2.77 -2.39 -4.10
CA PHE A 127 -2.09 -1.20 -3.61
C PHE A 127 -1.07 -1.64 -2.54
N LEU A 128 0.20 -1.31 -2.75
CA LEU A 128 1.27 -1.64 -1.79
C LEU A 128 1.95 -0.38 -1.28
N GLN A 129 2.27 -0.37 0.01
CA GLN A 129 3.07 0.67 0.67
C GLN A 129 4.37 0.05 1.20
N GLU A 130 5.40 0.87 1.41
CA GLU A 130 6.71 0.42 1.89
C GLU A 130 7.40 -0.61 0.99
N VAL A 131 7.24 -0.44 -0.33
CA VAL A 131 7.92 -1.30 -1.29
C VAL A 131 9.35 -0.83 -1.47
N ASP A 132 10.31 -1.62 -0.95
CA ASP A 132 11.72 -1.37 -1.16
C ASP A 132 12.08 -1.27 -2.66
N GLU A 133 12.95 -0.33 -3.00
CA GLU A 133 13.48 -0.19 -4.36
C GLU A 133 14.22 -1.46 -4.80
N ARG A 134 14.83 -2.20 -3.86
CA ARG A 134 15.44 -3.51 -4.13
C ARG A 134 14.40 -4.54 -4.57
N LEU A 135 13.30 -4.67 -3.83
CA LEU A 135 12.21 -5.59 -4.16
C LEU A 135 11.59 -5.23 -5.51
N TRP A 136 11.36 -3.93 -5.75
CA TRP A 136 10.86 -3.40 -7.00
C TRP A 136 11.80 -3.66 -8.19
N LEU A 137 13.08 -3.32 -8.11
CA LEU A 137 13.97 -3.41 -9.27
C LEU A 137 14.35 -4.85 -9.63
N ARG A 138 14.31 -5.77 -8.66
CA ARG A 138 14.86 -7.13 -8.84
C ARG A 138 13.82 -8.22 -9.01
N PHE A 139 12.67 -8.13 -8.36
CA PHE A 139 11.77 -9.29 -8.22
C PHE A 139 10.31 -8.98 -8.56
N LEU A 140 9.75 -7.95 -7.94
CA LEU A 140 8.29 -7.75 -7.91
C LEU A 140 7.65 -7.58 -9.30
N PRO A 141 8.16 -6.72 -10.22
CA PRO A 141 7.57 -6.55 -11.53
C PRO A 141 7.57 -7.83 -12.35
N GLU A 142 8.65 -8.60 -12.31
CA GLU A 142 8.78 -9.83 -13.11
C GLU A 142 7.81 -10.92 -12.61
N VAL A 143 7.74 -11.11 -11.29
CA VAL A 143 6.80 -12.06 -10.69
C VAL A 143 5.36 -11.63 -10.97
N MET A 144 5.01 -10.36 -10.74
CA MET A 144 3.65 -9.84 -10.97
C MET A 144 3.26 -9.90 -12.46
N ASN A 145 4.18 -9.56 -13.36
CA ASN A 145 3.98 -9.62 -14.81
C ASN A 145 3.65 -11.05 -15.27
N SER A 146 4.34 -12.05 -14.73
CA SER A 146 4.04 -13.46 -15.04
C SER A 146 2.66 -13.92 -14.59
N HIS A 147 2.09 -13.27 -13.57
CA HIS A 147 0.73 -13.50 -13.07
C HIS A 147 -0.33 -12.60 -13.75
N GLY A 148 0.05 -11.87 -14.80
CA GLY A 148 -0.88 -11.07 -15.61
C GLY A 148 -1.12 -9.64 -15.12
N TYR A 149 -0.33 -9.14 -14.17
CA TYR A 149 -0.45 -7.77 -13.66
C TYR A 149 0.47 -6.82 -14.40
N ASP A 150 -0.04 -5.63 -14.69
CA ASP A 150 0.78 -4.45 -14.94
C ASP A 150 1.01 -3.74 -13.61
N CYS A 151 2.21 -3.23 -13.37
CA CYS A 151 2.63 -2.67 -12.09
C CYS A 151 3.39 -1.36 -12.29
N HIS A 152 3.10 -0.39 -11.43
CA HIS A 152 3.67 0.95 -11.50
C HIS A 152 4.20 1.34 -10.13
N PHE A 153 5.41 1.90 -10.07
CA PHE A 153 6.07 2.30 -8.83
C PHE A 153 6.22 3.81 -8.73
N LYS A 154 5.97 4.35 -7.54
CA LYS A 154 6.28 5.73 -7.18
C LYS A 154 7.13 5.73 -5.91
N LYS A 155 8.42 6.00 -6.06
CA LYS A 155 9.34 6.26 -4.95
C LYS A 155 8.82 7.43 -4.11
N LYS A 156 8.97 7.33 -2.78
CA LYS A 156 8.72 8.47 -1.89
C LYS A 156 9.67 9.63 -2.22
N GLY A 157 9.33 10.83 -1.76
CA GLY A 157 10.17 12.01 -1.94
C GLY A 157 11.50 11.89 -1.20
N MET A 158 12.39 12.86 -1.42
CA MET A 158 13.69 12.92 -0.76
C MET A 158 14.56 11.66 -1.03
N LYS A 159 15.52 11.35 -0.15
CA LYS A 159 16.44 10.21 -0.28
C LYS A 159 15.91 8.94 0.41
N VAL A 160 14.65 8.60 0.21
CA VAL A 160 14.00 7.41 0.78
C VAL A 160 14.01 6.28 -0.24
N ASN A 161 14.46 5.09 0.13
CA ASN A 161 14.65 3.94 -0.79
C ASN A 161 13.47 2.95 -0.81
N GLU A 162 12.27 3.44 -0.49
CA GLU A 162 11.01 2.71 -0.64
C GLU A 162 9.95 3.60 -1.30
N GLY A 163 8.82 3.00 -1.65
CA GLY A 163 7.72 3.72 -2.29
C GLY A 163 6.41 2.96 -2.32
N LEU A 164 5.55 3.43 -3.20
CA LEU A 164 4.21 2.92 -3.42
C LEU A 164 4.17 2.13 -4.72
N VAL A 165 3.40 1.04 -4.73
CA VAL A 165 3.09 0.29 -5.96
C VAL A 165 1.58 0.20 -6.15
N ILE A 166 1.14 0.39 -7.39
CA ILE A 166 -0.19 0.00 -7.83
C ILE A 166 0.00 -1.06 -8.91
N CYS A 167 -0.62 -2.22 -8.72
CA CYS A 167 -0.72 -3.26 -9.72
C CYS A 167 -2.19 -3.50 -10.09
N PHE A 168 -2.45 -3.77 -11.36
CA PHE A 168 -3.77 -4.16 -11.82
C PHE A 168 -3.69 -5.24 -12.90
N HIS A 169 -4.71 -6.10 -12.93
CA HIS A 169 -4.70 -7.25 -13.81
C HIS A 169 -5.07 -6.85 -15.25
N ARG A 170 -4.20 -7.14 -16.22
CA ARG A 170 -4.31 -6.68 -17.61
C ARG A 170 -5.54 -7.19 -18.37
N LYS A 171 -6.16 -8.29 -17.91
CA LYS A 171 -7.43 -8.76 -18.49
C LYS A 171 -8.63 -7.88 -18.11
N GLN A 172 -8.52 -7.09 -17.03
CA GLN A 172 -9.61 -6.23 -16.57
C GLN A 172 -9.31 -4.74 -16.83
N PHE A 173 -8.05 -4.33 -16.77
CA PHE A 173 -7.67 -2.93 -16.84
C PHE A 173 -6.50 -2.68 -17.80
N SER A 174 -6.46 -1.50 -18.41
CA SER A 174 -5.29 -1.02 -19.14
C SER A 174 -4.87 0.36 -18.66
N TYR A 175 -3.56 0.54 -18.50
CA TYR A 175 -2.94 1.82 -18.17
C TYR A 175 -3.33 2.93 -19.16
N LEU A 176 -3.55 4.14 -18.65
CA LEU A 176 -3.69 5.36 -19.45
C LEU A 176 -2.58 6.35 -19.13
N GLU A 177 -2.55 6.84 -17.89
CA GLU A 177 -1.69 7.95 -17.48
C GLU A 177 -1.40 7.88 -15.98
N SER A 178 -0.30 8.50 -15.55
CA SER A 178 0.08 8.67 -14.16
C SER A 178 0.08 10.14 -13.77
N HIS A 179 -0.44 10.44 -12.59
CA HIS A 179 -0.53 11.77 -12.00
C HIS A 179 0.15 11.77 -10.61
N ASN A 180 1.32 11.16 -10.50
CA ASN A 180 2.00 11.01 -9.21
C ASN A 180 2.60 12.33 -8.73
N MET A 181 2.43 12.65 -7.44
CA MET A 181 2.91 13.92 -6.85
C MET A 181 3.69 13.68 -5.56
N TRP A 182 4.73 14.47 -5.34
CA TRP A 182 5.25 14.69 -3.99
C TRP A 182 4.39 15.76 -3.32
N LEU A 183 3.89 15.50 -2.11
CA LEU A 183 2.84 16.35 -1.53
C LEU A 183 3.27 17.82 -1.35
N PRO A 184 4.52 18.14 -0.97
CA PRO A 184 4.99 19.52 -0.95
C PRO A 184 4.91 20.26 -2.29
N ASP A 185 4.99 19.58 -3.43
CA ASP A 185 4.86 20.22 -4.75
C ASP A 185 3.45 20.80 -4.97
N LEU A 186 2.43 20.24 -4.29
CA LEU A 186 1.05 20.73 -4.34
C LEU A 186 0.83 22.05 -3.58
N LEU A 187 1.86 22.57 -2.90
CA LEU A 187 1.81 23.85 -2.19
C LEU A 187 2.13 25.04 -3.09
N ASN A 188 2.51 24.83 -4.36
CA ASN A 188 2.66 25.91 -5.32
C ASN A 188 1.28 26.46 -5.73
N THR A 189 0.83 27.54 -5.08
CA THR A 189 -0.50 28.13 -5.29
C THR A 189 -0.70 28.78 -6.65
N GLU A 190 0.37 29.06 -7.41
CA GLU A 190 0.22 29.49 -8.81
C GLU A 190 -0.31 28.36 -9.69
N ALA A 191 0.13 27.12 -9.43
CA ALA A 191 -0.35 25.92 -10.13
C ALA A 191 -1.59 25.31 -9.47
N TYR A 192 -1.66 25.34 -8.14
CA TYR A 192 -2.65 24.69 -7.29
C TYR A 192 -3.33 25.69 -6.33
N PRO A 193 -4.09 26.67 -6.86
CA PRO A 193 -4.71 27.72 -6.06
C PRO A 193 -5.69 27.20 -5.00
N GLU A 194 -6.23 25.99 -5.18
CA GLU A 194 -7.09 25.31 -4.21
C GLU A 194 -6.43 25.00 -2.87
N ASN A 195 -5.11 25.08 -2.77
CA ASN A 195 -4.34 24.80 -1.55
C ASN A 195 -3.89 26.08 -0.83
N VAL A 196 -4.45 27.24 -1.19
CA VAL A 196 -4.07 28.54 -0.61
C VAL A 196 -4.24 28.58 0.90
N ASP A 197 -5.32 27.99 1.43
CA ASP A 197 -5.61 27.89 2.86
C ASP A 197 -4.51 27.17 3.65
N ILE A 198 -3.94 26.10 3.10
CA ILE A 198 -2.80 25.39 3.69
C ILE A 198 -1.55 26.27 3.68
N THR A 199 -1.30 26.98 2.59
CA THR A 199 -0.12 27.87 2.50
C THR A 199 -0.23 29.10 3.41
N GLU A 200 -1.43 29.62 3.62
CA GLU A 200 -1.69 30.70 4.59
C GLU A 200 -1.44 30.23 6.02
N LEU A 201 -1.89 29.01 6.36
CA LEU A 201 -1.54 28.37 7.63
C LEU A 201 -0.01 28.28 7.79
N PHE A 202 0.71 27.79 6.77
CA PHE A 202 2.17 27.67 6.81
C PHE A 202 2.90 29.01 6.91
N LYS A 203 2.41 30.08 6.29
CA LYS A 203 2.96 31.44 6.45
C LYS A 203 2.81 31.95 7.88
N SER A 204 1.74 31.56 8.56
CA SER A 204 1.51 31.90 9.97
C SER A 204 2.22 30.96 10.96
N ASN A 205 2.72 29.81 10.50
CA ASN A 205 3.39 28.80 11.31
C ASN A 205 4.58 28.16 10.56
N ASN A 206 5.74 28.82 10.66
CA ASN A 206 6.97 28.38 9.99
C ASN A 206 7.46 27.00 10.44
N ASP A 207 7.28 26.65 11.72
CA ASP A 207 7.72 25.35 12.25
C ASP A 207 6.89 24.20 11.67
N LEU A 208 5.57 24.39 11.59
CA LEU A 208 4.67 23.44 10.94
C LEU A 208 5.02 23.28 9.46
N ASN A 209 5.33 24.39 8.77
CA ASN A 209 5.76 24.37 7.37
C ASN A 209 7.05 23.56 7.17
N ALA A 210 8.09 23.87 7.95
CA ALA A 210 9.38 23.16 7.91
C ALA A 210 9.19 21.67 8.20
N MET A 211 8.37 21.36 9.20
CA MET A 211 8.01 19.98 9.53
C MET A 211 7.31 19.29 8.35
N PHE A 212 6.36 19.93 7.69
CA PHE A 212 5.62 19.35 6.56
C PHE A 212 6.51 19.09 5.34
N ILE A 213 7.28 20.10 4.90
CA ILE A 213 8.13 20.02 3.69
C ILE A 213 9.26 18.99 3.88
N SER A 214 9.70 18.75 5.12
CA SER A 214 10.70 17.71 5.42
C SER A 214 10.16 16.27 5.34
N LYS A 215 8.87 16.06 5.03
CA LYS A 215 8.30 14.71 4.94
C LYS A 215 8.33 14.17 3.51
N PRO A 216 8.67 12.88 3.32
CA PRO A 216 8.80 12.27 2.00
C PRO A 216 7.46 11.78 1.42
N ALA A 217 6.32 12.09 2.06
CA ALA A 217 5.01 11.57 1.67
C ALA A 217 4.62 11.98 0.23
N VAL A 218 4.11 11.02 -0.53
CA VAL A 218 3.72 11.15 -1.94
C VAL A 218 2.30 10.61 -2.12
N ILE A 219 1.62 11.04 -3.18
CA ILE A 219 0.46 10.33 -3.71
C ILE A 219 0.84 9.68 -5.04
N GLN A 220 0.55 8.39 -5.17
CA GLN A 220 0.55 7.70 -6.45
C GLN A 220 -0.88 7.73 -6.99
N LEU A 221 -1.08 8.14 -8.24
CA LEU A 221 -2.39 8.22 -8.86
C LEU A 221 -2.30 7.78 -10.32
N LEU A 222 -3.01 6.72 -10.67
CA LEU A 222 -3.08 6.20 -12.04
C LEU A 222 -4.50 6.32 -12.58
N ALA A 223 -4.62 6.73 -13.83
CA ALA A 223 -5.84 6.56 -14.61
C ALA A 223 -5.74 5.25 -15.40
N VAL A 224 -6.77 4.41 -15.31
CA VAL A 224 -6.88 3.17 -16.06
C VAL A 224 -8.25 3.05 -16.73
N ASN A 225 -8.28 2.42 -17.90
CA ASN A 225 -9.55 2.01 -18.53
C ASN A 225 -10.02 0.69 -17.95
N ASN A 226 -11.33 0.56 -17.76
CA ASN A 226 -11.96 -0.73 -17.42
C ASN A 226 -12.34 -1.48 -18.71
N ASN A 227 -11.50 -2.43 -19.09
CA ASN A 227 -11.66 -3.31 -20.26
C ASN A 227 -12.43 -4.59 -19.93
N GLY A 228 -12.93 -4.75 -18.70
CA GLY A 228 -13.62 -5.96 -18.28
C GLY A 228 -14.86 -6.26 -19.12
N LEU A 229 -15.16 -7.55 -19.32
CA LEU A 229 -16.30 -8.07 -20.10
C LEU A 229 -17.68 -7.48 -19.70
N PHE A 230 -17.79 -6.87 -18.53
CA PHE A 230 -19.02 -6.29 -17.97
C PHE A 230 -19.06 -4.75 -18.04
N SER A 231 -18.00 -4.10 -18.51
CA SER A 231 -17.95 -2.65 -18.69
C SER A 231 -18.78 -2.28 -19.92
N LYS A 232 -19.92 -1.60 -19.70
CA LYS A 232 -20.68 -0.94 -20.75
C LYS A 232 -20.27 0.53 -20.75
N GLY A 233 -19.65 0.98 -21.84
CA GLY A 233 -19.27 2.39 -22.06
C GLY A 233 -17.82 2.72 -21.72
N ASN A 234 -17.43 3.98 -21.99
CA ASN A 234 -16.12 4.51 -21.65
C ASN A 234 -16.07 4.79 -20.14
N ASN A 235 -15.39 3.96 -19.38
CA ASN A 235 -15.27 4.05 -17.92
C ASN A 235 -13.80 4.21 -17.54
N ILE A 236 -13.48 5.30 -16.83
CA ILE A 236 -12.13 5.54 -16.31
C ILE A 236 -12.16 5.33 -14.80
N LEU A 237 -11.17 4.59 -14.33
CA LEU A 237 -10.94 4.33 -12.92
C LEU A 237 -9.66 5.05 -12.50
N LEU A 238 -9.79 5.89 -11.47
CA LEU A 238 -8.67 6.53 -10.81
C LEU A 238 -8.24 5.68 -9.61
N LEU A 239 -7.02 5.19 -9.64
CA LEU A 239 -6.40 4.38 -8.60
C LEU A 239 -5.38 5.24 -7.85
N ALA A 240 -5.70 5.63 -6.61
CA ALA A 240 -4.82 6.39 -5.75
C ALA A 240 -4.23 5.51 -4.64
N ASN A 241 -2.93 5.71 -4.33
CA ASN A 241 -2.22 5.08 -3.23
C ASN A 241 -1.46 6.15 -2.43
N THR A 242 -1.41 6.03 -1.12
CA THR A 242 -0.56 6.87 -0.26
C THR A 242 -0.01 6.10 0.93
N HIS A 243 0.99 6.67 1.58
CA HIS A 243 1.44 6.28 2.91
C HIS A 243 1.74 7.56 3.70
N LEU A 244 0.86 7.88 4.66
CA LEU A 244 0.90 9.10 5.45
C LEU A 244 1.93 9.04 6.58
N TYR A 245 2.22 10.20 7.17
CA TYR A 245 3.17 10.29 8.27
C TYR A 245 2.74 9.44 9.49
N PHE A 246 3.68 8.67 10.05
CA PHE A 246 3.36 7.66 11.07
C PHE A 246 3.11 8.24 12.47
N ASP A 247 3.88 9.26 12.87
CA ASP A 247 3.94 9.69 14.26
C ASP A 247 2.57 10.19 14.78
N PRO A 248 1.98 9.54 15.81
CA PRO A 248 0.65 9.88 16.31
C PRO A 248 0.56 11.29 16.91
N ARG A 249 1.69 11.90 17.31
CA ARG A 249 1.71 13.25 17.88
C ARG A 249 1.45 14.35 16.87
N PHE A 250 1.57 14.04 15.57
CA PHE A 250 1.50 15.01 14.49
C PHE A 250 0.30 14.75 13.57
N GLU A 251 -0.88 14.54 14.15
CA GLU A 251 -2.11 14.31 13.41
C GLU A 251 -2.43 15.44 12.42
N ILE A 252 -2.10 16.70 12.74
CA ILE A 252 -2.24 17.83 11.80
C ILE A 252 -1.47 17.61 10.48
N ILE A 253 -0.29 16.99 10.53
CA ILE A 253 0.47 16.65 9.31
C ILE A 253 -0.31 15.63 8.48
N LYS A 254 -0.88 14.61 9.13
CA LYS A 254 -1.68 13.57 8.45
C LYS A 254 -2.95 14.16 7.82
N ILE A 255 -3.61 15.09 8.50
CA ILE A 255 -4.77 15.83 7.98
C ILE A 255 -4.38 16.61 6.71
N LEU A 256 -3.31 17.42 6.78
CA LEU A 256 -2.87 18.23 5.65
C LEU A 256 -2.41 17.36 4.46
N GLN A 257 -1.70 16.26 4.72
CA GLN A 257 -1.32 15.31 3.68
C GLN A 257 -2.55 14.66 3.02
N SER A 258 -3.53 14.24 3.81
CA SER A 258 -4.79 13.65 3.33
C SER A 258 -5.61 14.64 2.50
N LEU A 259 -5.66 15.89 2.95
CA LEU A 259 -6.34 16.98 2.25
C LEU A 259 -5.73 17.24 0.88
N LEU A 260 -4.40 17.35 0.80
CA LEU A 260 -3.69 17.50 -0.47
C LEU A 260 -3.91 16.30 -1.40
N CYS A 261 -3.86 15.07 -0.88
CA CYS A 261 -4.18 13.87 -1.65
C CYS A 261 -5.60 13.95 -2.24
N ALA A 262 -6.59 14.25 -1.41
CA ALA A 262 -7.98 14.29 -1.83
C ALA A 262 -8.27 15.42 -2.84
N ARG A 263 -7.72 16.62 -2.63
CA ARG A 263 -7.83 17.73 -3.58
C ARG A 263 -7.17 17.41 -4.90
N TRP A 264 -6.01 16.74 -4.88
CA TRP A 264 -5.33 16.30 -6.10
C TRP A 264 -6.17 15.29 -6.89
N ILE A 265 -6.79 14.32 -6.20
CA ILE A 265 -7.74 13.37 -6.82
C ILE A 265 -8.93 14.12 -7.44
N VAL A 266 -9.53 15.09 -6.72
CA VAL A 266 -10.66 15.90 -7.23
C VAL A 266 -10.26 16.68 -8.49
N ARG A 267 -9.07 17.29 -8.49
CA ARG A 267 -8.57 18.02 -9.65
C ARG A 267 -8.40 17.13 -10.86
N VAL A 268 -7.71 16.00 -10.72
CA VAL A 268 -7.50 15.04 -11.82
C VAL A 268 -8.85 14.49 -12.31
N ALA A 269 -9.77 14.13 -11.40
CA ALA A 269 -11.11 13.70 -11.77
C ALA A 269 -11.89 14.77 -12.57
N THR A 270 -11.78 16.04 -12.14
CA THR A 270 -12.39 17.18 -12.83
C THR A 270 -11.82 17.35 -14.24
N ASP A 271 -10.50 17.25 -14.41
CA ASP A 271 -9.85 17.34 -15.71
C ASP A 271 -10.33 16.24 -16.67
N TYR A 272 -10.45 15.00 -16.18
CA TYR A 272 -10.97 13.89 -16.99
C TYR A 272 -12.42 14.09 -17.41
N ALA A 273 -13.28 14.55 -16.50
CA ALA A 273 -14.69 14.79 -16.81
C ALA A 273 -14.89 15.95 -17.78
N ASN A 274 -14.08 17.01 -17.67
CA ASN A 274 -14.12 18.14 -18.59
C ASN A 274 -13.67 17.75 -20.00
N ARG A 275 -12.64 16.90 -20.11
CA ARG A 275 -12.13 16.39 -21.40
C ARG A 275 -13.06 15.35 -22.03
N ASN A 276 -13.87 14.66 -21.22
CA ASN A 276 -14.73 13.57 -21.68
C ASN A 276 -16.15 13.70 -21.09
N PRO A 277 -17.00 14.57 -21.66
CA PRO A 277 -18.39 14.70 -21.22
C PRO A 277 -19.13 13.36 -21.28
N GLY A 278 -19.81 12.98 -20.19
CA GLY A 278 -20.51 11.69 -20.07
C GLY A 278 -19.64 10.51 -19.63
N LEU A 279 -18.35 10.73 -19.38
CA LEU A 279 -17.47 9.75 -18.75
C LEU A 279 -17.97 9.38 -17.36
N LYS A 280 -18.07 8.08 -17.09
CA LYS A 280 -18.23 7.58 -15.72
C LYS A 280 -16.85 7.42 -15.09
N LEU A 281 -16.62 8.17 -14.03
CA LEU A 281 -15.42 8.09 -13.21
C LEU A 281 -15.70 7.31 -11.94
N HIS A 282 -14.84 6.35 -11.65
CA HIS A 282 -14.78 5.67 -10.36
C HIS A 282 -13.44 5.99 -9.70
N ILE A 283 -13.43 6.11 -8.38
CA ILE A 283 -12.22 6.44 -7.62
C ILE A 283 -12.03 5.38 -6.55
N LEU A 284 -10.83 4.83 -6.50
CA LEU A 284 -10.32 4.07 -5.38
C LEU A 284 -9.14 4.82 -4.79
N PHE A 285 -9.11 4.99 -3.47
CA PHE A 285 -8.00 5.58 -2.75
C PHE A 285 -7.61 4.68 -1.59
N ALA A 286 -6.50 3.97 -1.75
CA ALA A 286 -5.99 3.05 -0.74
C ALA A 286 -4.69 3.55 -0.13
N GLY A 287 -4.26 2.92 0.95
CA GLY A 287 -3.03 3.31 1.62
C GLY A 287 -2.97 2.90 3.08
N ASP A 288 -1.81 3.14 3.66
CA ASP A 288 -1.61 3.26 5.09
C ASP A 288 -1.77 4.74 5.46
N PHE A 289 -2.86 5.04 6.17
CA PHE A 289 -3.19 6.40 6.56
C PHE A 289 -2.65 6.76 7.94
N ASN A 290 -2.06 5.80 8.67
CA ASN A 290 -1.56 6.01 10.03
C ASN A 290 -2.56 6.74 10.93
N SER A 291 -3.87 6.48 10.73
CA SER A 291 -4.97 7.12 11.45
C SER A 291 -6.08 6.10 11.68
N THR A 292 -6.62 6.07 12.89
CA THR A 292 -7.69 5.16 13.28
C THR A 292 -9.06 5.65 12.79
N PRO A 293 -10.11 4.81 12.80
CA PRO A 293 -11.43 5.17 12.27
C PRO A 293 -12.12 6.32 13.01
N ASP A 294 -11.75 6.55 14.28
CA ASP A 294 -12.16 7.68 15.11
C ASP A 294 -11.28 8.93 14.93
N GLY A 295 -10.24 8.85 14.08
CA GLY A 295 -9.27 9.91 13.84
C GLY A 295 -9.71 10.97 12.81
N ALA A 296 -8.98 12.08 12.80
CA ALA A 296 -9.29 13.23 11.97
C ALA A 296 -9.21 12.95 10.45
N VAL A 297 -8.29 12.08 10.02
CA VAL A 297 -8.15 11.73 8.61
C VAL A 297 -9.37 10.97 8.10
N TYR A 298 -9.86 10.00 8.89
CA TYR A 298 -11.07 9.25 8.55
C TYR A 298 -12.28 10.19 8.43
N HIS A 299 -12.44 11.11 9.40
CA HIS A 299 -13.51 12.11 9.36
C HIS A 299 -13.45 13.01 8.12
N LEU A 300 -12.26 13.52 7.78
CA LEU A 300 -12.06 14.37 6.61
C LEU A 300 -12.46 13.66 5.31
N LEU A 301 -11.99 12.43 5.09
CA LEU A 301 -12.23 11.68 3.85
C LEU A 301 -13.70 11.23 3.72
N SER A 302 -14.35 10.87 4.84
CA SER A 302 -15.74 10.41 4.86
C SER A 302 -16.76 11.53 4.72
N THR A 303 -16.51 12.69 5.32
CA THR A 303 -17.46 13.82 5.32
C THR A 303 -17.15 14.88 4.26
N GLY A 304 -15.92 14.90 3.75
CA GLY A 304 -15.42 15.91 2.81
C GLY A 304 -14.91 17.19 3.48
N ASN A 305 -14.99 17.29 4.80
CA ASN A 305 -14.61 18.49 5.56
C ASN A 305 -14.08 18.12 6.95
N ILE A 306 -13.37 19.05 7.58
CA ILE A 306 -12.97 18.92 8.98
C ILE A 306 -12.86 20.29 9.64
N SER A 307 -13.35 20.39 10.87
CA SER A 307 -13.19 21.54 11.74
C SER A 307 -12.19 21.21 12.85
N ILE A 308 -11.07 21.93 12.88
CA ILE A 308 -10.01 21.77 13.87
C ILE A 308 -10.09 22.93 14.85
N LYS A 309 -10.32 22.61 16.12
CA LYS A 309 -10.37 23.60 17.19
C LYS A 309 -8.97 23.91 17.72
N SER A 310 -8.64 25.20 17.86
CA SER A 310 -7.29 25.59 18.32
C SER A 310 -7.04 25.29 19.80
N ASP A 311 -8.10 25.16 20.60
CA ASP A 311 -8.02 24.79 22.02
C ASP A 311 -7.78 23.29 22.24
N CYS A 312 -7.90 22.46 21.20
CA CYS A 312 -7.62 21.05 21.28
C CYS A 312 -6.14 20.80 21.61
N ILE A 313 -5.88 20.00 22.63
CA ILE A 313 -4.52 19.71 23.13
C ILE A 313 -3.60 19.18 22.03
N ALA A 314 -4.14 18.42 21.07
CA ALA A 314 -3.39 17.86 19.95
C ALA A 314 -2.88 18.92 18.96
N TYR A 315 -3.52 20.09 18.89
CA TYR A 315 -3.25 21.11 17.86
C TYR A 315 -2.88 22.48 18.40
N ARG A 316 -3.09 22.74 19.71
CA ARG A 316 -2.85 24.05 20.34
C ARG A 316 -1.44 24.62 20.17
N GLN A 317 -0.45 23.75 19.96
CA GLN A 317 0.95 24.14 19.70
C GLN A 317 1.18 24.57 18.24
N HIS A 318 0.23 24.26 17.35
CA HIS A 318 0.31 24.51 15.91
C HIS A 318 -0.73 25.54 15.43
N LEU A 319 -1.85 25.70 16.14
CA LEU A 319 -2.98 26.52 15.72
C LEU A 319 -3.27 27.64 16.72
N HIS A 320 -3.38 28.87 16.23
CA HIS A 320 -3.79 30.03 17.03
C HIS A 320 -5.29 30.33 16.92
N ASN A 321 -5.94 29.88 15.84
CA ASN A 321 -7.37 30.05 15.58
C ASN A 321 -7.98 28.73 15.12
N ASP A 322 -9.29 28.59 15.26
CA ASP A 322 -10.04 27.48 14.66
C ASP A 322 -9.84 27.48 13.14
N ILE A 323 -9.66 26.29 12.56
CA ILE A 323 -9.47 26.12 11.12
C ILE A 323 -10.49 25.14 10.59
N ASN A 324 -11.05 25.45 9.42
CA ASN A 324 -11.92 24.56 8.69
C ASN A 324 -11.27 24.24 7.35
N PHE A 325 -11.10 22.95 7.06
CA PHE A 325 -10.64 22.48 5.77
C PHE A 325 -11.76 21.76 5.04
N THR A 326 -11.78 21.91 3.71
CA THR A 326 -12.73 21.22 2.82
C THR A 326 -12.00 20.63 1.62
N ILE A 327 -12.37 19.40 1.26
CA ILE A 327 -11.90 18.74 0.04
C ILE A 327 -12.51 19.41 -1.19
N GLN A 328 -13.74 19.94 -1.07
CA GLN A 328 -14.47 20.53 -2.18
C GLN A 328 -13.71 21.71 -2.78
N MET A 329 -13.50 21.66 -4.10
CA MET A 329 -12.95 22.78 -4.86
C MET A 329 -14.10 23.66 -5.40
N PRO A 330 -13.98 25.01 -5.38
CA PRO A 330 -15.06 25.92 -5.78
C PRO A 330 -15.66 25.69 -7.17
N CYS A 331 -14.86 25.16 -8.11
CA CYS A 331 -15.26 24.95 -9.51
C CYS A 331 -15.35 23.45 -9.89
N SER A 332 -15.26 22.53 -8.94
CA SER A 332 -15.33 21.09 -9.24
C SER A 332 -16.79 20.61 -9.27
N PRO A 333 -17.24 19.94 -10.34
CA PRO A 333 -18.53 19.26 -10.35
C PRO A 333 -18.55 18.01 -9.44
N PHE A 334 -17.38 17.58 -8.96
CA PHE A 334 -17.23 16.44 -8.06
C PHE A 334 -17.16 16.88 -6.61
N SER A 335 -18.10 16.37 -5.81
CA SER A 335 -17.95 16.32 -4.37
C SER A 335 -17.37 14.96 -3.99
N LEU A 336 -16.10 14.96 -3.57
CA LEU A 336 -15.43 13.74 -3.15
C LEU A 336 -15.77 13.47 -1.68
N LYS A 337 -16.75 12.59 -1.48
CA LYS A 337 -16.99 11.89 -0.23
C LYS A 337 -16.66 10.43 -0.45
N LEU A 338 -15.80 9.90 0.40
CA LEU A 338 -15.31 8.55 0.30
C LEU A 338 -15.96 7.65 1.33
N THR A 339 -16.14 6.39 0.99
CA THR A 339 -16.63 5.36 1.92
C THR A 339 -15.56 4.29 2.06
N SER A 340 -15.26 3.89 3.29
CA SER A 340 -14.36 2.76 3.55
C SER A 340 -15.00 1.50 2.98
N LEU A 341 -14.24 0.77 2.16
CA LEU A 341 -14.67 -0.45 1.50
C LEU A 341 -14.25 -1.72 2.27
N GLY A 342 -13.46 -1.56 3.33
CA GLY A 342 -13.03 -2.62 4.24
C GLY A 342 -13.87 -2.68 5.52
N ASP A 343 -13.48 -3.55 6.44
CA ASP A 343 -14.05 -3.60 7.79
C ASP A 343 -13.15 -2.84 8.76
N GLU A 344 -13.56 -1.62 9.09
CA GLU A 344 -12.84 -0.70 9.99
C GLU A 344 -12.88 -1.12 11.47
N THR A 345 -13.65 -2.16 11.83
CA THR A 345 -13.64 -2.71 13.19
C THR A 345 -12.49 -3.70 13.41
N GLN A 346 -11.84 -4.16 12.33
CA GLN A 346 -10.71 -5.08 12.38
C GLN A 346 -9.40 -4.29 12.51
N PHE A 347 -8.37 -4.91 13.11
CA PHE A 347 -7.04 -4.33 13.14
C PHE A 347 -6.29 -4.65 11.84
N THR A 348 -5.45 -3.72 11.39
CA THR A 348 -4.59 -3.91 10.22
C THR A 348 -3.12 -3.83 10.57
N ASN A 349 -2.74 -3.23 11.71
CA ASN A 349 -1.40 -3.28 12.29
C ASN A 349 -1.45 -3.93 13.69
N TYR A 350 -0.48 -4.78 14.00
CA TYR A 350 -0.35 -5.38 15.32
C TYR A 350 1.12 -5.55 15.74
N THR A 351 1.60 -4.65 16.59
CA THR A 351 3.00 -4.61 17.05
C THR A 351 3.11 -4.64 18.57
N CYS A 352 4.28 -5.04 19.06
CA CYS A 352 4.63 -5.04 20.48
C CYS A 352 6.00 -4.39 20.68
N HIS A 353 6.26 -3.77 21.83
CA HIS A 353 7.59 -3.31 22.23
C HIS A 353 7.72 -3.39 23.75
N TYR A 354 8.94 -3.53 24.24
CA TYR A 354 9.21 -3.55 25.69
C TYR A 354 9.64 -2.17 26.14
N ARG A 355 9.00 -1.66 27.19
CA ARG A 355 9.41 -0.42 27.85
C ARG A 355 10.63 -0.68 28.75
N TYR A 356 11.35 0.39 29.11
CA TYR A 356 12.49 0.33 30.02
C TYR A 356 12.16 -0.24 31.41
N ASP A 357 10.89 -0.18 31.82
CA ASP A 357 10.37 -0.76 33.06
C ASP A 357 10.01 -2.26 32.94
N GLY A 358 10.27 -2.87 31.78
CA GLY A 358 9.95 -4.26 31.48
C GLY A 358 8.50 -4.53 31.10
N GLN A 359 7.62 -3.51 31.06
CA GLN A 359 6.24 -3.71 30.63
C GLN A 359 6.14 -3.83 29.10
N SER A 360 5.28 -4.75 28.67
CA SER A 360 4.87 -4.86 27.27
C SER A 360 3.98 -3.68 26.91
N ALA A 361 4.37 -2.93 25.89
CA ALA A 361 3.56 -1.95 25.19
C ALA A 361 3.44 -2.38 23.72
N GLY A 362 2.67 -1.67 22.92
CA GLY A 362 2.41 -2.07 21.54
C GLY A 362 1.37 -1.18 20.88
N PHE A 363 1.07 -1.48 19.63
CA PHE A 363 -0.04 -0.87 18.91
C PHE A 363 -0.89 -1.97 18.28
N GLU A 364 -2.20 -1.81 18.39
CA GLU A 364 -3.21 -2.59 17.70
C GLU A 364 -4.27 -1.62 17.19
N GLY A 365 -4.52 -1.62 15.89
CA GLY A 365 -5.55 -0.75 15.31
C GLY A 365 -5.67 -0.86 13.81
N CYS A 366 -6.74 -0.26 13.28
CA CYS A 366 -6.95 -0.08 11.84
C CYS A 366 -6.22 1.19 11.40
N LEU A 367 -5.19 1.04 10.56
CA LEU A 367 -4.43 2.15 9.97
C LEU A 367 -4.57 2.20 8.44
N ASP A 368 -4.88 1.06 7.84
CA ASP A 368 -5.00 0.88 6.41
C ASP A 368 -6.45 1.02 5.97
N TYR A 369 -6.68 1.57 4.79
CA TYR A 369 -8.03 1.71 4.23
C TYR A 369 -8.03 1.50 2.72
N ILE A 370 -9.17 1.03 2.20
CA ILE A 370 -9.51 1.13 0.78
C ILE A 370 -10.75 2.00 0.71
N TRP A 371 -10.61 3.22 0.23
CA TRP A 371 -11.71 4.16 0.06
C TRP A 371 -12.29 4.08 -1.34
N GLY A 372 -13.61 4.20 -1.47
CA GLY A 372 -14.31 4.25 -2.76
C GLY A 372 -15.19 5.48 -2.90
N SER A 373 -15.33 5.98 -4.15
CA SER A 373 -16.37 6.96 -4.48
C SER A 373 -17.77 6.36 -4.37
N ALA A 374 -18.81 7.22 -4.32
CA ALA A 374 -20.20 6.81 -4.05
C ALA A 374 -20.77 5.71 -4.98
N ASN A 375 -20.25 5.63 -6.21
CA ASN A 375 -20.59 4.65 -7.25
C ASN A 375 -19.74 3.36 -7.19
N VAL A 376 -18.96 3.15 -6.13
CA VAL A 376 -18.27 1.89 -5.82
C VAL A 376 -18.98 1.22 -4.66
N LYS A 377 -19.40 -0.04 -4.82
CA LYS A 377 -20.12 -0.79 -3.77
C LYS A 377 -19.35 -2.04 -3.37
N VAL A 378 -19.20 -2.23 -2.06
CA VAL A 378 -18.66 -3.47 -1.49
C VAL A 378 -19.68 -4.60 -1.67
N LYS A 379 -19.20 -5.76 -2.09
CA LYS A 379 -19.98 -7.01 -2.17
C LYS A 379 -19.57 -8.00 -1.10
N LYS A 380 -18.29 -8.04 -0.79
CA LYS A 380 -17.71 -8.94 0.21
C LYS A 380 -16.46 -8.30 0.80
N VAL A 381 -16.35 -8.31 2.12
CA VAL A 381 -15.08 -8.07 2.80
C VAL A 381 -14.51 -9.43 3.20
N ILE A 382 -13.22 -9.65 2.95
CA ILE A 382 -12.51 -10.85 3.37
C ILE A 382 -11.84 -10.50 4.71
N PRO A 383 -12.16 -11.22 5.79
CA PRO A 383 -11.62 -10.90 7.11
C PRO A 383 -10.11 -11.02 7.13
N VAL A 384 -9.47 -10.20 7.98
CA VAL A 384 -8.05 -10.32 8.31
C VAL A 384 -7.83 -11.60 9.14
N PRO A 385 -6.60 -12.14 9.19
CA PRO A 385 -6.23 -13.22 10.09
C PRO A 385 -6.64 -12.95 11.54
N SER A 386 -6.97 -14.00 12.29
CA SER A 386 -7.45 -13.84 13.66
C SER A 386 -6.38 -13.22 14.56
N LYS A 387 -6.84 -12.57 15.64
CA LYS A 387 -5.97 -11.99 16.65
C LYS A 387 -5.10 -13.03 17.34
N GLU A 388 -5.63 -14.25 17.52
CA GLU A 388 -4.89 -15.39 18.07
C GLU A 388 -3.70 -15.75 17.18
N LEU A 389 -3.87 -15.73 15.85
CA LEU A 389 -2.81 -16.04 14.91
C LEU A 389 -1.77 -14.91 14.86
N ALA A 390 -2.20 -13.64 14.88
CA ALA A 390 -1.30 -12.49 14.95
C ALA A 390 -0.45 -12.46 16.24
N LYS A 391 -0.98 -12.99 17.35
CA LYS A 391 -0.31 -13.09 18.65
C LYS A 391 0.57 -14.33 18.83
N LYS A 392 0.51 -15.29 17.90
CA LYS A 392 1.17 -16.61 18.05
C LYS A 392 2.65 -16.49 18.43
N TYR A 393 3.33 -15.50 17.88
CA TYR A 393 4.73 -15.16 18.16
C TYR A 393 4.87 -13.77 18.79
N VAL A 394 4.02 -13.48 19.78
CA VAL A 394 3.90 -12.18 20.47
C VAL A 394 3.17 -11.12 19.64
N ALA A 395 3.66 -10.79 18.44
CA ALA A 395 3.09 -9.82 17.51
C ALA A 395 3.58 -10.01 16.07
N LEU A 396 3.32 -9.05 15.18
CA LEU A 396 3.76 -9.02 13.78
C LEU A 396 4.89 -7.98 13.58
N PRO A 397 5.92 -8.23 12.75
CA PRO A 397 6.13 -9.43 11.92
C PRO A 397 6.55 -10.63 12.77
N SER A 398 6.52 -11.82 12.16
CA SER A 398 6.93 -13.06 12.82
C SER A 398 7.40 -14.10 11.81
N LYS A 399 7.78 -15.29 12.30
CA LYS A 399 8.09 -16.44 11.45
C LYS A 399 6.99 -16.76 10.43
N ILE A 400 5.73 -16.47 10.71
CA ILE A 400 4.61 -16.76 9.80
C ILE A 400 4.05 -15.53 9.08
N SER A 401 4.58 -14.33 9.34
CA SER A 401 4.08 -13.07 8.77
C SER A 401 5.22 -12.14 8.36
N PRO A 402 5.31 -11.73 7.08
CA PRO A 402 6.42 -10.93 6.56
C PRO A 402 6.27 -9.42 6.79
N SER A 403 5.17 -8.98 7.40
CA SER A 403 4.87 -7.57 7.70
C SER A 403 4.27 -7.46 9.10
N ASP A 404 4.38 -6.27 9.71
CA ASP A 404 3.62 -5.85 10.89
C ASP A 404 2.17 -5.47 10.58
N HIS A 405 1.87 -5.29 9.29
CA HIS A 405 0.51 -5.08 8.78
C HIS A 405 -0.12 -6.37 8.23
N LEU A 406 -1.45 -6.37 8.11
CA LEU A 406 -2.26 -7.41 7.48
C LEU A 406 -2.98 -6.83 6.27
N PRO A 407 -3.03 -7.53 5.12
CA PRO A 407 -3.64 -6.98 3.92
C PRO A 407 -5.16 -6.88 4.08
N LEU A 408 -5.71 -5.71 3.77
CA LEU A 408 -7.13 -5.51 3.54
C LEU A 408 -7.53 -6.08 2.20
N VAL A 409 -8.62 -6.85 2.16
CA VAL A 409 -9.09 -7.47 0.92
C VAL A 409 -10.62 -7.37 0.84
N CYS A 410 -11.13 -6.83 -0.26
CA CYS A 410 -12.57 -6.78 -0.53
C CYS A 410 -12.90 -7.00 -2.01
N ASP A 411 -14.09 -7.53 -2.27
CA ASP A 411 -14.68 -7.62 -3.60
C ASP A 411 -15.68 -6.47 -3.76
N ILE A 412 -15.51 -5.67 -4.82
CA ILE A 412 -16.29 -4.47 -5.10
C ILE A 412 -17.00 -4.56 -6.46
N GLN A 413 -17.97 -3.70 -6.67
CA GLN A 413 -18.65 -3.51 -7.95
C GLN A 413 -18.73 -2.02 -8.30
N PHE A 414 -18.38 -1.69 -9.53
CA PHE A 414 -18.53 -0.35 -10.11
C PHE A 414 -19.95 -0.17 -10.68
N GLN A 415 -20.64 0.92 -10.34
CA GLN A 415 -22.01 1.25 -10.79
C GLN A 415 -22.06 2.27 -11.92
#